data_AF-A0A3M2BVU6-F1
#
_entry.id   AF-A0A3M2BVU6-F1
#
_cell.length_a   1.000
_cell.length_b   1.000
_cell.length_c   1.000
_cell.angle_alpha   90.00
_cell.angle_beta   90.00
_cell.angle_gamma   90.00
#
_symmetry.space_group_name_H-M   'P 1'
#
loop_
_entity.id
_entity.type
_entity.pdbx_description
1 polymer ?
#
loop_
_entity_poly.entity_id
_entity_poly.type
_entity_poly.pdbx_seq_one_letter_code
_entity_poly.pdbx_strand_id
1 'polypeptide(L)'
;RATRTAEEIALALLLRAETPPPLERLPPPDVFFDRDCRNIYRTFYALYQEGGTRAPTVDQILSGLRDDEGALDRTARLLVEGAVLDDESSSETPTPAENELSEILNQLERRWWKQRLVDLVQQIREAMAQGDEQLARRLREEKNALTRSLHPDATQALG
;
A
#
# COMPACT_ATOMS: atom_id res chain seq x y z
N ARG A 1 -6.77 17.28 18.73
CA ARG A 1 -6.16 17.07 17.39
C ARG A 1 -6.15 15.57 17.17
N ALA A 2 -6.87 15.05 16.18
CA ALA A 2 -6.80 13.63 15.85
C ALA A 2 -5.42 13.36 15.25
N THR A 3 -4.65 12.44 15.85
CA THR A 3 -3.37 11.99 15.28
C THR A 3 -3.69 11.21 14.01
N ARG A 4 -3.10 11.61 12.87
CA ARG A 4 -3.25 10.85 11.63
C ARG A 4 -2.62 9.47 11.78
N THR A 5 -3.28 8.48 11.20
CA THR A 5 -2.75 7.12 11.08
C THR A 5 -1.66 7.06 10.01
N ALA A 6 -0.80 6.05 10.07
CA ALA A 6 0.22 5.80 9.04
C ALA A 6 -0.39 5.64 7.64
N GLU A 7 -1.59 5.05 7.52
CA GLU A 7 -2.31 4.90 6.25
C GLU A 7 -2.72 6.24 5.65
N GLU A 8 -3.25 7.15 6.47
CA GLU A 8 -3.61 8.51 6.06
C GLU A 8 -2.39 9.34 5.67
N ILE A 9 -1.28 9.20 6.40
CA ILE A 9 -0.04 9.92 6.10
C ILE A 9 0.52 9.44 4.75
N ALA A 10 0.59 8.12 4.53
CA ALA A 10 1.02 7.55 3.25
C ALA A 10 0.16 8.06 2.09
N LEU A 11 -1.16 8.06 2.24
CA LEU A 11 -2.08 8.57 1.22
C LEU A 11 -1.90 10.07 0.96
N ALA A 12 -1.77 10.87 2.02
CA ALA A 12 -1.56 12.31 1.85
C ALA A 12 -0.26 12.62 1.10
N LEU A 13 0.82 11.89 1.39
CA LEU A 13 2.09 12.02 0.67
C LEU A 13 1.97 11.54 -0.79
N LEU A 14 1.30 10.42 -1.02
CA LEU A 14 1.13 9.83 -2.35
C LEU A 14 0.27 10.70 -3.29
N LEU A 15 -0.85 11.22 -2.78
CA LEU A 15 -1.78 12.07 -3.55
C LEU A 15 -1.17 13.42 -3.95
N ARG A 16 -0.06 13.80 -3.29
CA ARG A 16 0.64 15.07 -3.51
C ARG A 16 1.97 14.91 -4.21
N ALA A 17 2.48 13.68 -4.32
CA ALA A 17 3.73 13.41 -5.01
C ALA A 17 3.55 13.73 -6.50
N GLU A 18 4.28 14.73 -6.99
CA GLU A 18 4.35 15.02 -8.43
C GLU A 18 4.95 13.84 -9.20
N THR A 19 5.90 13.14 -8.55
CA THR A 19 6.57 11.93 -9.02
C THR A 19 6.43 10.83 -7.97
N PRO A 20 5.30 10.10 -7.94
CA PRO A 20 5.14 8.97 -7.02
C PRO A 20 6.17 7.88 -7.36
N PRO A 21 6.50 7.00 -6.39
CA PRO A 21 7.35 5.84 -6.65
C PRO A 21 6.84 5.04 -7.85
N PRO A 22 7.73 4.37 -8.60
CA PRO A 22 7.31 3.53 -9.72
C PRO A 22 6.42 2.38 -9.22
N LEU A 23 5.50 1.91 -10.07
CA LEU A 23 4.46 0.95 -9.70
C LEU A 23 5.02 -0.34 -9.07
N GLU A 24 6.22 -0.78 -9.50
CA GLU A 24 6.90 -1.97 -8.98
C GLU A 24 7.38 -1.81 -7.53
N ARG A 25 7.49 -0.58 -7.04
CA ARG A 25 7.87 -0.25 -5.65
C ARG A 25 6.66 0.06 -4.77
N LEU A 26 5.46 0.07 -5.34
CA LEU A 26 4.23 0.32 -4.60
C LEU A 26 3.66 -1.00 -4.06
N PRO A 27 3.30 -1.08 -2.76
CA PRO A 27 2.74 -2.30 -2.19
C PRO A 27 1.32 -2.58 -2.71
N PRO A 28 0.81 -3.82 -2.57
CA PRO A 28 -0.56 -4.15 -2.94
C PRO A 28 -1.57 -3.36 -2.07
N PRO A 29 -2.80 -3.08 -2.56
CA PRO A 29 -3.79 -2.31 -1.80
C PRO A 29 -4.17 -2.90 -0.43
N ASP A 30 -4.07 -4.22 -0.27
CA ASP A 30 -4.40 -4.90 0.97
C ASP A 30 -3.51 -4.52 2.16
N VAL A 31 -2.41 -3.79 1.95
CA VAL A 31 -1.60 -3.25 3.05
C VAL A 31 -2.32 -2.16 3.85
N PHE A 32 -3.31 -1.52 3.24
CA PHE A 32 -4.22 -0.58 3.89
C PHE A 32 -5.37 -1.36 4.54
N PHE A 33 -5.47 -1.31 5.86
CA PHE A 33 -6.50 -2.03 6.60
C PHE A 33 -7.78 -1.22 6.76
N ASP A 34 -7.67 0.10 6.82
CA ASP A 34 -8.82 0.98 6.79
C ASP A 34 -9.49 0.89 5.41
N ARG A 35 -10.81 0.67 5.41
CA ARG A 35 -11.57 0.43 4.18
C ARG A 35 -11.47 1.64 3.25
N ASP A 36 -11.63 2.83 3.79
CA ASP A 36 -11.65 4.06 3.01
C ASP A 36 -10.23 4.33 2.46
N CYS A 37 -9.20 4.21 3.30
CA CYS A 37 -7.81 4.33 2.84
C CYS A 37 -7.46 3.33 1.74
N ARG A 38 -7.89 2.07 1.89
CA ARG A 38 -7.71 1.04 0.85
C ARG A 38 -8.39 1.42 -0.46
N ASN A 39 -9.60 1.94 -0.40
CA ASN A 39 -10.36 2.31 -1.61
C ASN A 39 -9.73 3.50 -2.32
N ILE A 40 -9.23 4.49 -1.58
CA ILE A 40 -8.45 5.61 -2.13
C ILE A 40 -7.19 5.08 -2.82
N TYR A 41 -6.39 4.29 -2.11
CA TYR A 41 -5.15 3.73 -2.66
C TYR A 41 -5.39 2.85 -3.87
N ARG A 42 -6.40 1.98 -3.83
CA ARG A 42 -6.77 1.09 -4.94
C ARG A 42 -7.14 1.90 -6.19
N THR A 43 -7.87 2.99 -6.01
CA THR A 43 -8.26 3.88 -7.11
C THR A 43 -7.04 4.58 -7.69
N PHE A 44 -6.16 5.13 -6.84
CA PHE A 44 -4.88 5.67 -7.27
C PHE A 44 -4.05 4.63 -8.05
N TYR A 45 -3.90 3.43 -7.49
CA TYR A 45 -3.07 2.36 -8.05
C TYR A 45 -3.56 1.91 -9.42
N ALA A 46 -4.88 1.74 -9.58
CA ALA A 46 -5.49 1.39 -10.87
C ALA A 46 -5.27 2.49 -11.92
N LEU A 47 -5.55 3.75 -11.58
CA LEU A 47 -5.34 4.87 -12.50
C LEU A 47 -3.86 5.06 -12.86
N TYR A 48 -2.95 4.82 -11.91
CA TYR A 48 -1.52 4.92 -12.16
C TYR A 48 -1.02 3.79 -13.06
N GLN A 49 -1.54 2.56 -12.87
CA GLN A 49 -1.27 1.44 -13.76
C GLN A 49 -1.77 1.71 -15.20
N GLU A 50 -2.94 2.32 -15.36
CA GLU A 50 -3.49 2.71 -16.67
C GLU A 50 -2.72 3.87 -17.32
N GLY A 51 -2.28 4.84 -16.51
CA GLY A 51 -1.53 6.02 -16.95
C GLY A 51 -0.03 5.78 -17.18
N GLY A 52 0.48 4.60 -16.82
CA GLY A 52 1.89 4.21 -16.96
C GLY A 52 2.81 4.98 -16.04
N THR A 53 3.48 6.01 -16.55
CA THR A 53 4.49 6.79 -15.82
C THR A 53 3.94 8.10 -15.23
N ARG A 54 2.69 8.44 -15.50
CA ARG A 54 2.08 9.70 -15.04
C ARG A 54 1.22 9.46 -13.82
N ALA A 55 1.50 10.18 -12.74
CA ALA A 55 0.67 10.19 -11.54
C ALA A 55 -0.78 10.58 -11.90
N PRO A 56 -1.79 9.87 -11.36
CA PRO A 56 -3.18 10.24 -11.55
C PRO A 56 -3.46 11.59 -10.89
N THR A 57 -4.24 12.43 -11.56
CA THR A 57 -4.63 13.73 -11.00
C THR A 57 -5.67 13.53 -9.89
N VAL A 58 -5.73 14.49 -8.96
CA VAL A 58 -6.75 14.52 -7.91
C VAL A 58 -8.17 14.39 -8.49
N ASP A 59 -8.45 15.06 -9.61
CA ASP A 59 -9.74 15.00 -10.28
C ASP A 59 -10.10 13.59 -10.79
N GLN A 60 -9.11 12.87 -11.35
CA GLN A 60 -9.29 11.48 -11.77
C GLN A 60 -9.58 10.56 -10.57
N ILE A 61 -8.89 10.78 -9.45
CA ILE A 61 -9.08 9.99 -8.23
C ILE A 61 -10.45 10.26 -7.63
N LEU A 62 -10.86 11.53 -7.49
CA LEU A 62 -12.19 11.90 -7.00
C LEU A 62 -13.30 11.34 -7.89
N SER A 63 -13.12 11.38 -9.21
CA SER A 63 -14.05 10.79 -10.17
C SER A 63 -14.17 9.27 -10.01
N GLY A 64 -13.06 8.58 -9.72
CA GLY A 64 -13.05 7.14 -9.44
C GLY A 64 -13.69 6.74 -8.11
N LEU A 65 -13.77 7.67 -7.15
CA LEU A 65 -14.35 7.47 -5.82
C LEU A 65 -15.81 7.94 -5.71
N ARG A 66 -16.44 8.40 -6.79
CA ARG A 66 -17.79 9.00 -6.77
C ARG A 66 -18.87 8.11 -6.13
N ASP A 67 -18.69 6.80 -6.19
CA ASP A 67 -19.64 5.80 -5.67
C ASP A 67 -19.28 5.35 -4.23
N ASP A 68 -18.23 5.92 -3.63
CA ASP A 68 -17.75 5.65 -2.27
C ASP A 68 -17.62 6.95 -1.46
N GLU A 69 -18.74 7.39 -0.88
CA GLU A 69 -18.83 8.65 -0.13
C GLU A 69 -17.82 8.75 1.02
N GLY A 70 -17.51 7.63 1.68
CA GLY A 70 -16.54 7.58 2.78
C GLY A 70 -15.12 7.86 2.30
N ALA A 71 -14.67 7.15 1.25
CA ALA A 71 -13.38 7.38 0.62
C ALA A 71 -13.26 8.79 -0.01
N LEU A 72 -14.36 9.32 -0.56
CA LEU A 72 -14.40 10.65 -1.16
C LEU A 72 -14.25 11.76 -0.11
N ASP A 73 -15.01 11.73 0.97
CA ASP A 73 -14.89 12.70 2.09
C ASP A 73 -13.50 12.64 2.71
N ARG A 74 -13.00 11.42 2.91
CA ARG A 74 -11.65 11.16 3.44
C ARG A 74 -10.56 11.74 2.54
N THR A 75 -10.69 11.60 1.23
CA THR A 75 -9.74 12.17 0.24
C THR A 75 -9.75 13.70 0.30
N ALA A 76 -10.94 14.31 0.30
CA ALA A 76 -11.05 15.77 0.41
C ALA A 76 -10.41 16.30 1.70
N ARG A 77 -10.64 15.61 2.82
CA ARG A 77 -10.02 15.94 4.11
C ARG A 77 -8.49 15.84 4.06
N LEU A 78 -7.94 14.77 3.48
CA LEU A 78 -6.49 14.59 3.38
C LEU A 78 -5.81 15.69 2.54
N LEU A 79 -6.46 16.13 1.45
CA LEU A 79 -5.97 17.20 0.60
C LEU A 79 -5.99 18.56 1.31
N VAL A 80 -7.06 18.87 2.04
CA VAL A 80 -7.20 20.14 2.77
C VAL A 80 -6.26 20.20 3.96
N GLU A 81 -6.20 19.14 4.77
CA GLU A 81 -5.36 19.15 5.96
C GLU A 81 -3.87 18.94 5.64
N GLY A 82 -3.53 18.42 4.46
CA GLY A 82 -2.16 18.25 3.99
C GLY A 82 -1.46 19.59 3.77
N ALA A 83 -2.18 20.62 3.31
CA ALA A 83 -1.66 21.95 2.96
C ALA A 83 -1.08 22.76 4.15
N VAL A 84 -1.21 22.27 5.38
CA VAL A 84 -0.73 22.95 6.61
C VAL A 84 0.72 22.60 6.95
N LEU A 85 1.33 21.63 6.25
CA LEU A 85 2.72 21.20 6.46
C LEU A 85 3.72 21.80 5.45
N ASP A 86 3.27 22.68 4.56
CA ASP A 86 4.07 23.27 3.45
C ASP A 86 4.85 24.54 3.81
N ASP A 87 5.20 24.73 5.07
CA ASP A 87 6.18 25.77 5.43
C ASP A 87 7.53 25.07 5.67
N GLU A 88 8.34 25.05 4.62
CA GLU A 88 9.80 24.90 4.58
C GLU A 88 10.39 23.75 3.73
N SER A 89 11.29 24.20 2.85
CA SER A 89 12.40 23.49 2.22
C SER A 89 12.17 22.72 0.91
N SER A 90 12.28 23.48 -0.19
CA SER A 90 12.81 23.01 -1.47
C SER A 90 14.32 22.74 -1.35
N SER A 91 14.78 21.53 -1.65
CA SER A 91 16.19 21.22 -1.98
C SER A 91 16.30 19.92 -2.77
N GLU A 92 17.25 19.88 -3.69
CA GLU A 92 17.49 18.89 -4.77
C GLU A 92 18.06 17.52 -4.31
N THR A 93 17.74 17.09 -3.10
CA THR A 93 17.93 15.71 -2.60
C THR A 93 16.55 15.03 -2.58
N PRO A 94 16.42 13.68 -2.67
CA PRO A 94 15.12 13.03 -2.49
C PRO A 94 14.49 13.61 -1.24
N THR A 95 13.33 14.23 -1.43
CA THR A 95 12.76 15.10 -0.40
C THR A 95 12.53 14.26 0.85
N PRO A 96 12.63 14.83 2.06
CA PRO A 96 12.30 14.10 3.29
C PRO A 96 10.95 13.36 3.18
N ALA A 97 10.02 13.91 2.41
CA ALA A 97 8.73 13.32 2.07
C ALA A 97 8.80 12.00 1.27
N GLU A 98 9.72 11.82 0.32
CA GLU A 98 9.86 10.58 -0.46
C GLU A 98 10.44 9.44 0.39
N ASN A 99 11.41 9.76 1.23
CA ASN A 99 11.98 8.81 2.19
C ASN A 99 10.96 8.42 3.26
N GLU A 100 10.20 9.40 3.77
CA GLU A 100 9.11 9.18 4.73
C GLU A 100 8.00 8.31 4.12
N LEU A 101 7.54 8.61 2.89
CA LEU A 101 6.54 7.81 2.19
C LEU A 101 7.02 6.36 2.03
N SER A 102 8.27 6.18 1.60
CA SER A 102 8.86 4.84 1.43
C SER A 102 8.95 4.09 2.75
N GLU A 103 9.33 4.74 3.85
CA GLU A 103 9.39 4.13 5.18
C GLU A 103 8.01 3.70 5.67
N ILE A 104 7.01 4.56 5.51
CA ILE A 104 5.63 4.27 5.92
C ILE A 104 5.04 3.12 5.10
N LEU A 105 5.20 3.14 3.76
CA LEU A 105 4.74 2.05 2.90
C LEU A 105 5.41 0.71 3.28
N ASN A 106 6.72 0.71 3.51
CA ASN A 106 7.43 -0.47 3.99
C ASN A 106 6.92 -0.96 5.35
N GLN A 107 6.56 -0.05 6.26
CA GLN A 107 5.97 -0.40 7.55
C GLN A 107 4.59 -1.07 7.38
N LEU A 108 3.72 -0.49 6.55
CA LEU A 108 2.39 -1.01 6.25
C LEU A 108 2.49 -2.40 5.59
N GLU A 109 3.39 -2.56 4.63
CA GLU A 109 3.65 -3.82 3.95
C GLU A 109 4.16 -4.89 4.91
N ARG A 110 5.17 -4.58 5.75
CA ARG A 110 5.68 -5.51 6.78
C ARG A 110 4.58 -5.96 7.74
N ARG A 111 3.69 -5.04 8.14
CA ARG A 111 2.55 -5.36 9.02
C ARG A 111 1.58 -6.31 8.32
N TRP A 112 1.22 -6.01 7.07
CA TRP A 112 0.35 -6.85 6.25
C TRP A 112 0.94 -8.25 6.05
N TRP A 113 2.23 -8.36 5.74
CA TRP A 113 2.91 -9.65 5.58
C TRP A 113 2.87 -10.52 6.83
N LYS A 114 3.14 -9.93 8.00
CA LYS A 114 3.06 -10.67 9.26
C LYS A 114 1.67 -11.26 9.47
N GLN A 115 0.63 -10.48 9.20
CA GLN A 115 -0.76 -10.94 9.31
C GLN A 115 -1.09 -12.01 8.27
N ARG A 116 -0.75 -11.79 7.00
CA ARG A 116 -1.04 -12.74 5.91
C ARG A 116 -0.35 -14.08 6.13
N LEU A 117 0.87 -14.10 6.68
CA LEU A 117 1.56 -15.36 7.01
C LEU A 117 0.84 -16.14 8.11
N VAL A 118 0.31 -15.45 9.14
CA VAL A 118 -0.48 -16.08 10.19
C VAL A 118 -1.76 -16.67 9.60
N ASP A 119 -2.47 -15.90 8.76
CA ASP A 119 -3.70 -16.34 8.11
C ASP A 119 -3.47 -17.55 7.20
N LEU A 120 -2.38 -17.55 6.41
CA LEU A 120 -2.03 -18.68 5.55
C LEU A 120 -1.73 -19.94 6.35
N VAL A 121 -1.01 -19.82 7.48
CA VAL A 121 -0.75 -20.97 8.36
C VAL A 121 -2.04 -21.53 8.92
N GLN A 122 -2.99 -20.66 9.32
CA GLN A 122 -4.28 -21.08 9.83
C GLN A 122 -5.12 -21.77 8.74
N GLN A 123 -5.22 -21.20 7.55
CA GLN A 123 -5.94 -21.79 6.42
C GLN A 123 -5.33 -23.13 5.96
N ILE A 124 -3.99 -23.27 6.00
CA ILE A 124 -3.32 -24.55 5.72
C ILE A 124 -3.72 -25.60 6.75
N ARG A 125 -3.78 -25.25 8.04
CA ARG A 125 -4.21 -26.18 9.10
C ARG A 125 -5.65 -26.61 8.92
N GLU A 126 -6.54 -25.67 8.60
CA GLU A 126 -7.95 -25.94 8.35
C GLU A 126 -8.15 -26.84 7.12
N ALA A 127 -7.48 -26.54 6.01
CA ALA A 127 -7.51 -27.36 4.80
C ALA A 127 -7.02 -28.79 5.06
N MET A 128 -5.93 -28.96 5.83
CA MET A 128 -5.45 -30.29 6.23
C MET A 128 -6.44 -31.02 7.14
N ALA A 129 -7.09 -30.32 8.07
CA ALA A 129 -8.09 -30.92 8.95
C ALA A 129 -9.36 -31.35 8.18
N GLN A 130 -9.68 -30.65 7.09
CA GLN A 130 -10.78 -30.98 6.18
C GLN A 130 -10.41 -32.04 5.12
N GLY A 131 -9.13 -32.44 5.04
CA GLY A 131 -8.63 -33.38 4.03
C GLY A 131 -8.49 -32.78 2.63
N ASP A 132 -8.57 -31.46 2.47
CA ASP A 132 -8.36 -30.78 1.20
C ASP A 132 -6.87 -30.54 0.94
N GLU A 133 -6.20 -31.60 0.49
CA GLU A 133 -4.77 -31.57 0.17
C GLU A 133 -4.44 -30.61 -0.99
N GLN A 134 -5.37 -30.40 -1.93
CA GLN A 134 -5.17 -29.49 -3.06
C GLN A 134 -5.14 -28.05 -2.59
N LEU A 135 -6.10 -27.65 -1.75
CA LEU A 135 -6.13 -26.33 -1.14
C LEU A 135 -4.91 -26.11 -0.23
N ALA A 136 -4.57 -27.09 0.61
CA ALA A 136 -3.39 -27.01 1.48
C ALA A 136 -2.09 -26.83 0.68
N ARG A 137 -1.95 -27.49 -0.47
CA ARG A 137 -0.80 -27.32 -1.36
C ARG A 137 -0.74 -25.92 -1.97
N ARG A 138 -1.86 -25.42 -2.51
CA ARG A 138 -1.94 -24.06 -3.08
C ARG A 138 -1.57 -22.99 -2.05
N LEU A 139 -2.10 -23.09 -0.84
CA LEU A 139 -1.81 -22.14 0.25
C LEU A 139 -0.34 -22.18 0.69
N ARG A 140 0.31 -23.37 0.66
CA ARG A 140 1.75 -23.47 0.92
C ARG A 140 2.59 -22.82 -0.19
N GLU A 141 2.19 -22.99 -1.45
CA GLU A 141 2.84 -22.35 -2.59
C GLU A 141 2.75 -20.83 -2.47
N GLU A 142 1.57 -20.29 -2.11
CA GLU A 142 1.36 -18.86 -1.83
C GLU A 142 2.24 -18.38 -0.66
N LYS A 143 2.27 -19.11 0.46
CA LYS A 143 3.14 -18.79 1.60
C LYS A 143 4.62 -18.72 1.18
N ASN A 144 5.09 -19.68 0.39
CA ASN A 144 6.47 -19.73 -0.07
C ASN A 144 6.80 -18.63 -1.08
N ALA A 145 5.84 -18.20 -1.90
CA ALA A 145 6.01 -17.04 -2.80
C ALA A 145 6.09 -15.73 -2.00
N LEU A 146 5.24 -15.59 -0.98
CA LEU A 146 5.23 -14.43 -0.09
C LEU A 146 6.53 -14.32 0.71
N THR A 147 7.05 -15.43 1.27
CA THR A 147 8.33 -15.44 1.99
C THR A 147 9.52 -15.09 1.08
N ARG A 148 9.52 -15.54 -0.17
CA ARG A 148 10.58 -15.20 -1.14
C ARG A 148 10.58 -13.73 -1.53
N SER A 149 9.39 -13.11 -1.64
CA SER A 149 9.25 -11.69 -1.96
C SER A 149 9.79 -10.78 -0.83
N LEU A 150 9.79 -11.27 0.41
CA LEU A 150 10.33 -10.57 1.60
C LEU A 150 11.87 -10.69 1.73
N HIS A 151 12.46 -11.76 1.23
CA HIS A 151 13.90 -12.03 1.34
C HIS A 151 14.54 -12.29 -0.04
N PRO A 152 14.60 -11.29 -0.93
CA PRO A 152 15.34 -11.45 -2.20
C PRO A 152 16.83 -11.76 -1.96
N ASP A 153 17.41 -11.26 -0.86
CA ASP A 153 18.84 -11.41 -0.52
C ASP A 153 19.25 -12.77 0.05
N ALA A 154 18.32 -13.62 0.49
CA ALA A 154 18.70 -14.93 1.03
C ALA A 154 19.20 -15.91 -0.06
N THR A 155 19.09 -15.54 -1.33
CA THR A 155 19.54 -16.36 -2.48
C THR A 155 20.88 -15.90 -3.05
N GLN A 156 21.43 -14.76 -2.64
CA GLN A 156 22.77 -14.29 -3.08
C GLN A 156 23.92 -14.63 -2.11
N ALA A 157 23.63 -15.21 -0.93
CA ALA A 157 24.66 -15.57 0.06
C ALA A 157 25.24 -16.99 -0.09
N LEU A 158 24.97 -17.69 -1.19
CA LEU A 158 25.50 -19.05 -1.48
C LEU A 158 25.99 -19.20 -2.94
N GLY A 159 26.49 -18.12 -3.54
CA GLY A 159 27.18 -18.13 -4.83
C GLY A 159 28.68 -17.94 -4.69
#